data_AF-A0A8B7PRF8-F1
#
_entry.id   AF-A0A8B7PRF8-F1
#
_cell.length_a   1.000
_cell.length_b   1.000
_cell.length_c   1.000
_cell.angle_alpha   90.00
_cell.angle_beta   90.00
_cell.angle_gamma   90.00
#
_symmetry.space_group_name_H-M   'P 1'
#
loop_
_entity.id
_entity.type
_entity.pdbx_description
1 polymer ?
#
loop_
_entity_poly.entity_id
_entity_poly.type
_entity_poly.pdbx_seq_one_letter_code
_entity_poly.pdbx_strand_id
1 'polypeptide(L)'
;MTFVSAVAQLHTSTRDILIQREAGRALCAFCAAAAEVCCSSRNLALGQHRLFDGWLEGLLGTCSCADLQQLLVSITTSLAPVLYSAGPGAASGDQLVASIERSVGSFLLQHSTTQTPPEELSDAAAALTLSHAALATLNQVTVIPATKSPCSSNMDASNIAFKASGASDYRVNHKEAASVIFNHFLCSERVNIECQLRYLSVLLLPSLSRRPSNVEGRRLLVTEVSLVPQPPGSLHVQEEAMVSRFFCYVAALGSDNTQLLALVAPVMELGVVRGFLPNPPACPFAALLSLVKALSREHQNAATLASKHQMQRCCMSLLQGLDKAVVAAMQQTPPPSHLAQLLATLADAVLHAPYLLYNKSKGTNCPLGAWLSCIVLTKASYKLDSVMPLHITRPMQQSLPKFVLGLCSLPVQQDAFLSRLVRSVLTNYMHRYPATPQHPCVVMLCGLDGADADAVDRLYTVNRRGSL
;
A
#
# COMPACT_ATOMS: atom_id res chain seq x y z
N MET A 1 31.48 -8.35 24.55
CA MET A 1 30.04 -8.10 24.85
C MET A 1 29.85 -7.12 25.99
N THR A 2 30.50 -7.30 27.14
CA THR A 2 30.40 -6.39 28.31
C THR A 2 30.65 -4.92 27.97
N PHE A 3 31.61 -4.60 27.10
CA PHE A 3 31.86 -3.21 26.68
C PHE A 3 30.69 -2.59 25.92
N VAL A 4 30.16 -3.26 24.88
CA VAL A 4 29.07 -2.71 24.06
C VAL A 4 27.79 -2.55 24.88
N SER A 5 27.49 -3.54 25.74
CA SER A 5 26.37 -3.44 26.68
C SER A 5 26.57 -2.29 27.68
N ALA A 6 27.79 -2.05 28.17
CA ALA A 6 28.08 -0.93 29.05
C ALA A 6 27.95 0.42 28.34
N VAL A 7 28.38 0.54 27.08
CA VAL A 7 28.23 1.76 26.27
C VAL A 7 26.76 2.00 25.94
N ALA A 8 25.99 0.96 25.60
CA ALA A 8 24.54 1.06 25.39
C ALA A 8 23.80 1.45 26.68
N GLN A 9 24.17 0.86 27.82
CA GLN A 9 23.63 1.26 29.11
C GLN A 9 24.01 2.70 29.46
N LEU A 10 25.25 3.12 29.20
CA LEU A 10 25.70 4.50 29.42
C LEU A 10 24.93 5.48 28.55
N HIS A 11 24.75 5.17 27.26
CA HIS A 11 23.99 5.97 26.31
C HIS A 11 22.56 6.26 26.79
N THR A 12 21.98 5.34 27.56
CA THR A 12 20.54 5.33 27.85
C THR A 12 20.23 5.74 29.28
N SER A 13 21.17 5.52 30.20
CA SER A 13 21.04 5.90 31.61
C SER A 13 21.63 7.28 31.92
N THR A 14 22.56 7.79 31.11
CA THR A 14 23.16 9.10 31.35
C THR A 14 22.18 10.22 31.05
N ARG A 15 22.16 11.25 31.91
CA ARG A 15 21.40 12.50 31.67
C ARG A 15 22.23 13.56 30.96
N ASP A 16 23.54 13.34 30.81
CA ASP A 16 24.43 14.24 30.10
C ASP A 16 24.35 14.01 28.60
N ILE A 17 23.84 15.01 27.88
CA ILE A 17 23.61 14.98 26.43
C ILE A 17 24.92 14.76 25.67
N LEU A 18 26.06 15.27 26.15
CA LEU A 18 27.36 15.09 25.48
C LEU A 18 27.84 13.64 25.61
N ILE A 19 27.76 13.07 26.83
CA ILE A 19 28.11 11.67 27.07
C ILE A 19 27.18 10.73 26.29
N GLN A 20 25.88 11.03 26.28
CA GLN A 20 24.90 10.29 25.49
C GLN A 20 25.27 10.31 24.01
N ARG A 21 25.59 11.48 23.45
CA ARG A 21 25.98 11.65 22.05
C ARG A 21 27.29 10.91 21.71
N GLU A 22 28.29 10.97 22.57
CA GLU A 22 29.55 10.25 22.37
C GLU A 22 29.38 8.73 22.44
N ALA A 23 28.57 8.25 23.39
CA ALA A 23 28.21 6.84 23.48
C ALA A 23 27.47 6.39 22.20
N GLY A 24 26.53 7.19 21.70
CA GLY A 24 25.82 6.92 20.44
C GLY A 24 26.77 6.84 19.23
N ARG A 25 27.76 7.75 19.15
CA ARG A 25 28.80 7.69 18.11
C ARG A 25 29.67 6.44 18.22
N ALA A 26 30.07 6.05 19.43
CA ALA A 26 30.84 4.83 19.67
C ALA A 26 30.06 3.58 19.25
N LEU A 27 28.75 3.54 19.50
CA LEU A 27 27.87 2.46 19.06
C LEU A 27 27.73 2.43 17.53
N CYS A 28 27.57 3.58 16.87
CA CYS A 28 27.55 3.64 15.40
C CYS A 28 28.87 3.15 14.79
N ALA A 29 30.01 3.55 15.37
CA ALA A 29 31.33 3.08 14.96
C ALA A 29 31.48 1.56 15.15
N PHE A 30 30.94 1.02 16.26
CA PHE A 30 30.90 -0.42 16.50
C PHE A 30 30.05 -1.14 15.45
N CYS A 31 28.86 -0.62 15.09
CA CYS A 31 28.03 -1.18 14.02
C CYS A 31 28.78 -1.23 12.68
N ALA A 32 29.46 -0.13 12.31
CA ALA A 32 30.24 -0.05 11.08
C ALA A 32 31.40 -1.06 11.08
N ALA A 33 32.13 -1.17 12.18
CA ALA A 33 33.23 -2.14 12.33
C ALA A 33 32.72 -3.59 12.32
N ALA A 34 31.61 -3.90 13.00
CA ALA A 34 31.02 -5.23 13.02
C ALA A 34 30.59 -5.67 11.62
N ALA A 35 30.03 -4.75 10.84
CA ALA A 35 29.68 -4.98 9.46
C ALA A 35 30.91 -5.12 8.54
N GLU A 36 31.95 -4.32 8.72
CA GLU A 36 33.21 -4.48 7.98
C GLU A 36 33.81 -5.86 8.23
N VAL A 37 33.80 -6.32 9.49
CA VAL A 37 34.22 -7.69 9.86
C VAL A 37 33.37 -8.72 9.13
N CYS A 38 32.05 -8.56 9.08
CA CYS A 38 31.18 -9.49 8.38
C CYS A 38 31.38 -9.48 6.86
N CYS A 39 31.64 -8.31 6.25
CA CYS A 39 31.95 -8.17 4.82
C CYS A 39 33.32 -8.76 4.45
N SER A 40 34.30 -8.58 5.33
CA SER A 40 35.69 -9.03 5.11
C SER A 40 35.87 -10.51 5.47
N SER A 41 35.01 -11.04 6.32
CA SER A 41 35.04 -12.44 6.75
C SER A 41 34.57 -13.35 5.62
N ARG A 42 35.48 -14.16 5.07
CA ARG A 42 35.13 -15.23 4.13
C ARG A 42 34.32 -16.36 4.76
N ASN A 43 34.28 -16.43 6.08
CA ASN A 43 33.66 -17.54 6.80
C ASN A 43 32.83 -17.02 7.98
N LEU A 44 31.54 -16.78 7.75
CA LEU A 44 30.61 -16.29 8.78
C LEU A 44 30.36 -17.32 9.90
N ALA A 45 30.88 -18.55 9.77
CA ALA A 45 30.67 -19.68 10.68
C ALA A 45 31.29 -19.54 12.08
N LEU A 46 32.16 -18.55 12.31
CA LEU A 46 32.89 -18.39 13.58
C LEU A 46 32.09 -17.63 14.68
N GLY A 47 30.76 -17.80 14.72
CA GLY A 47 29.94 -17.22 15.79
C GLY A 47 29.68 -15.72 15.66
N GLN A 48 29.81 -15.15 14.47
CA GLN A 48 29.60 -13.71 14.23
C GLN A 48 28.15 -13.26 14.46
N HIS A 49 27.16 -14.17 14.41
CA HIS A 49 25.80 -13.88 14.89
C HIS A 49 25.77 -13.47 16.38
N ARG A 50 26.71 -13.97 17.20
CA ARG A 50 26.87 -13.55 18.60
C ARG A 50 27.36 -12.12 18.74
N LEU A 51 27.91 -11.52 17.67
CA LEU A 51 28.21 -10.10 17.62
C LEU A 51 26.96 -9.25 17.38
N PHE A 52 25.76 -9.83 17.25
CA PHE A 52 24.50 -9.09 17.12
C PHE A 52 23.49 -9.50 18.20
N ASP A 53 23.56 -10.75 18.66
CA ASP A 53 22.70 -11.24 19.74
C ASP A 53 22.85 -10.42 21.04
N GLY A 54 21.74 -9.91 21.56
CA GLY A 54 21.64 -9.33 22.91
C GLY A 54 21.98 -7.84 23.02
N TRP A 55 23.09 -7.35 22.46
CA TRP A 55 23.39 -5.92 22.56
C TRP A 55 22.60 -5.09 21.56
N LEU A 56 22.32 -5.60 20.35
CA LEU A 56 21.52 -4.87 19.36
C LEU A 56 20.08 -4.70 19.85
N GLU A 57 19.53 -5.77 20.45
CA GLU A 57 18.23 -5.75 21.13
C GLU A 57 18.23 -4.78 22.32
N GLY A 58 19.24 -4.85 23.19
CA GLY A 58 19.39 -3.93 24.31
C GLY A 58 19.54 -2.47 23.88
N LEU A 59 20.28 -2.22 22.79
CA LEU A 59 20.49 -0.90 22.21
C LEU A 59 19.19 -0.35 21.60
N LEU A 60 18.55 -1.11 20.71
CA LEU A 60 17.31 -0.71 20.06
C LEU A 60 16.17 -0.49 21.06
N GLY A 61 16.09 -1.31 22.11
CA GLY A 61 15.09 -1.17 23.17
C GLY A 61 15.25 0.07 24.05
N THR A 62 16.37 0.79 23.94
CA THR A 62 16.71 1.91 24.83
C THR A 62 17.05 3.21 24.08
N CYS A 63 17.27 3.15 22.76
CA CYS A 63 17.55 4.32 21.93
C CYS A 63 16.40 5.33 21.91
N SER A 64 16.75 6.62 21.96
CA SER A 64 15.83 7.71 21.64
C SER A 64 15.53 7.76 20.13
N CYS A 65 14.43 8.38 19.72
CA CYS A 65 14.12 8.55 18.28
C CYS A 65 15.24 9.25 17.49
N ALA A 66 15.99 10.18 18.11
CA ALA A 66 17.07 10.90 17.44
C ALA A 66 18.31 10.02 17.20
N ASP A 67 18.65 9.18 18.17
CA ASP A 67 19.76 8.21 18.06
C ASP A 67 19.39 7.06 17.12
N LEU A 68 18.10 6.76 17.04
CA LEU A 68 17.54 5.75 16.16
C LEU A 68 17.89 5.97 14.69
N GLN A 69 17.83 7.23 14.25
CA GLN A 69 18.13 7.59 12.87
C GLN A 69 19.56 7.17 12.50
N GLN A 70 20.56 7.57 13.29
CA GLN A 70 21.96 7.24 13.03
C GLN A 70 22.24 5.74 13.13
N LEU A 71 21.59 5.07 14.08
CA LEU A 71 21.70 3.64 14.25
C LEU A 71 21.08 2.88 13.07
N LEU A 72 19.88 3.25 12.62
CA LEU A 72 19.20 2.65 11.47
C LEU A 72 19.96 2.90 10.17
N VAL A 73 20.55 4.09 9.98
CA VAL A 73 21.47 4.33 8.87
C VAL A 73 22.64 3.37 8.95
N SER A 74 23.27 3.23 10.12
CA SER A 74 24.43 2.33 10.29
C SER A 74 24.06 0.86 10.08
N ILE A 75 22.90 0.41 10.58
CA ILE A 75 22.35 -0.93 10.36
C ILE A 75 22.11 -1.14 8.86
N THR A 76 21.46 -0.22 8.17
CA THR A 76 21.14 -0.38 6.74
C THR A 76 22.36 -0.32 5.84
N THR A 77 23.26 0.64 6.05
CA THR A 77 24.47 0.77 5.22
C THR A 77 25.43 -0.38 5.45
N SER A 78 25.50 -0.89 6.68
CA SER A 78 26.56 -1.81 7.07
C SER A 78 26.09 -3.28 7.08
N LEU A 79 24.83 -3.58 7.41
CA LEU A 79 24.30 -4.96 7.35
C LEU A 79 23.77 -5.34 5.98
N ALA A 80 23.30 -4.39 5.16
CA ALA A 80 22.82 -4.75 3.83
C ALA A 80 23.91 -5.45 3.00
N PRO A 81 25.18 -5.03 2.93
CA PRO A 81 26.21 -5.79 2.21
C PRO A 81 26.39 -7.22 2.75
N VAL A 82 26.38 -7.37 4.08
CA VAL A 82 26.57 -8.65 4.79
C VAL A 82 25.46 -9.65 4.46
N LEU A 83 24.22 -9.18 4.43
CA LEU A 83 23.05 -10.00 4.12
C LEU A 83 23.06 -10.52 2.67
N TYR A 84 23.80 -9.86 1.77
CA TYR A 84 23.89 -10.23 0.36
C TYR A 84 25.18 -11.00 0.04
N SER A 85 26.25 -10.82 0.83
CA SER A 85 27.49 -11.60 0.71
C SER A 85 27.38 -12.99 1.35
N ALA A 86 26.38 -13.20 2.22
CA ALA A 86 25.97 -14.53 2.68
C ALA A 86 25.36 -15.31 1.49
N GLY A 87 26.22 -15.85 0.64
CA GLY A 87 25.81 -16.65 -0.52
C GLY A 87 25.07 -17.93 -0.13
N PRO A 88 24.45 -18.61 -1.13
CA PRO A 88 23.70 -19.84 -0.91
C PRO A 88 24.59 -20.93 -0.29
N GLY A 89 24.14 -21.52 0.82
CA GLY A 89 24.77 -22.71 1.43
C GLY A 89 25.65 -22.46 2.65
N ALA A 90 25.88 -21.21 3.07
CA ALA A 90 26.54 -20.93 4.34
C ALA A 90 25.51 -20.95 5.48
N ALA A 91 25.40 -22.06 6.21
CA ALA A 91 24.49 -22.21 7.38
C ALA A 91 24.63 -21.08 8.43
N SER A 92 25.76 -20.38 8.41
CA SER A 92 26.05 -19.21 9.24
C SER A 92 25.33 -17.92 8.82
N GLY A 93 24.95 -17.79 7.55
CA GLY A 93 24.20 -16.64 7.04
C GLY A 93 22.78 -16.60 7.62
N ASP A 94 22.08 -17.74 7.63
CA ASP A 94 20.72 -17.87 8.15
C ASP A 94 20.64 -17.46 9.63
N GLN A 95 21.61 -17.88 10.46
CA GLN A 95 21.66 -17.53 11.88
C GLN A 95 21.88 -16.03 12.11
N LEU A 96 22.73 -15.41 11.31
CA LEU A 96 22.99 -13.98 11.37
C LEU A 96 21.75 -13.18 10.99
N VAL A 97 21.09 -13.57 9.90
CA VAL A 97 19.84 -12.93 9.44
C VAL A 97 18.74 -13.11 10.47
N ALA A 98 18.60 -14.31 11.05
CA ALA A 98 17.63 -14.59 12.11
C ALA A 98 17.85 -13.75 13.36
N SER A 99 19.11 -13.53 13.74
CA SER A 99 19.49 -12.67 14.86
C SER A 99 19.12 -11.21 14.57
N ILE A 100 19.49 -10.71 13.38
CA ILE A 100 19.15 -9.35 12.93
C ILE A 100 17.63 -9.19 12.85
N GLU A 101 16.89 -10.14 12.30
CA GLU A 101 15.42 -10.08 12.21
C GLU A 101 14.77 -10.05 13.60
N ARG A 102 15.23 -10.90 14.52
CA ARG A 102 14.68 -10.95 15.89
C ARG A 102 14.83 -9.60 16.59
N SER A 103 16.00 -8.98 16.48
CA SER A 103 16.31 -7.71 17.16
C SER A 103 15.79 -6.48 16.40
N VAL A 104 16.00 -6.40 15.10
CA VAL A 104 15.64 -5.25 14.26
C VAL A 104 14.19 -5.34 13.79
N GLY A 105 13.71 -6.52 13.37
CA GLY A 105 12.36 -6.69 12.84
C GLY A 105 11.28 -6.33 13.86
N SER A 106 11.35 -6.88 15.08
CA SER A 106 10.42 -6.56 16.16
C SER A 106 10.39 -5.05 16.47
N PHE A 107 11.57 -4.44 16.52
CA PHE A 107 11.75 -3.02 16.71
C PHE A 107 11.09 -2.19 15.59
N LEU A 108 11.36 -2.53 14.32
CA LEU A 108 10.77 -1.84 13.15
C LEU A 108 9.23 -1.90 13.19
N LEU A 109 8.67 -3.07 13.51
CA LEU A 109 7.22 -3.25 13.62
C LEU A 109 6.62 -2.36 14.72
N GLN A 110 7.27 -2.29 15.89
CA GLN A 110 6.81 -1.48 17.01
C GLN A 110 6.88 0.03 16.74
N HIS A 111 7.95 0.51 16.12
CA HIS A 111 8.18 1.95 15.94
C HIS A 111 7.54 2.54 14.67
N SER A 112 7.16 1.71 13.70
CA SER A 112 6.45 2.12 12.48
C SER A 112 5.07 2.74 12.73
N THR A 113 4.47 2.53 13.91
CA THR A 113 3.15 3.05 14.28
C THR A 113 3.23 4.33 15.13
N THR A 114 4.42 4.90 15.30
CA THR A 114 4.58 6.19 15.99
C THR A 114 4.03 7.33 15.14
N GLN A 115 3.70 8.48 15.75
CA GLN A 115 3.12 9.63 15.03
C GLN A 115 4.09 10.20 13.99
N THR A 116 5.39 10.24 14.32
CA THR A 116 6.47 10.76 13.48
C THR A 116 7.59 9.72 13.36
N PRO A 117 7.38 8.62 12.62
CA PRO A 117 8.42 7.62 12.45
C PRO A 117 9.58 8.21 11.64
N PRO A 118 10.85 7.93 12.01
CA PRO A 118 11.98 8.38 11.22
C PRO A 118 11.96 7.73 9.83
N GLU A 119 12.31 8.47 8.78
CA GLU A 119 12.30 7.97 7.40
C GLU A 119 13.15 6.71 7.23
N GLU A 120 14.26 6.66 7.97
CA GLU A 120 15.23 5.57 8.02
C GLU A 120 14.63 4.24 8.47
N LEU A 121 13.52 4.29 9.21
CA LEU A 121 12.79 3.10 9.63
C LEU A 121 12.21 2.37 8.40
N SER A 122 11.67 3.13 7.45
CA SER A 122 11.16 2.62 6.18
C SER A 122 12.27 2.06 5.31
N ASP A 123 13.41 2.75 5.27
CA ASP A 123 14.60 2.33 4.52
C ASP A 123 15.16 1.01 5.09
N ALA A 124 15.18 0.89 6.42
CA ALA A 124 15.59 -0.32 7.12
C ALA A 124 14.64 -1.50 6.91
N ALA A 125 13.33 -1.25 7.00
CA ALA A 125 12.33 -2.27 6.71
C ALA A 125 12.42 -2.75 5.26
N ALA A 126 12.59 -1.84 4.30
CA ALA A 126 12.74 -2.19 2.88
C ALA A 126 14.02 -2.99 2.63
N ALA A 127 15.14 -2.58 3.22
CA ALA A 127 16.40 -3.30 3.15
C ALA A 127 16.29 -4.72 3.74
N LEU A 128 15.63 -4.86 4.89
CA LEU A 128 15.42 -6.16 5.53
C LEU A 128 14.51 -7.05 4.67
N THR A 129 13.40 -6.50 4.15
CA THR A 129 12.49 -7.20 3.22
C THR A 129 13.25 -7.74 2.00
N LEU A 130 14.02 -6.89 1.33
CA LEU A 130 14.80 -7.25 0.14
C LEU A 130 15.90 -8.28 0.45
N SER A 131 16.48 -8.23 1.64
CA SER A 131 17.49 -9.19 2.08
C SER A 131 16.88 -10.59 2.28
N HIS A 132 15.75 -10.67 2.98
CA HIS A 132 15.00 -11.92 3.14
C HIS A 132 14.52 -12.47 1.79
N ALA A 133 14.08 -11.59 0.89
CA ALA A 133 13.70 -11.94 -0.48
C ALA A 133 14.85 -12.60 -1.26
N ALA A 134 16.03 -11.99 -1.22
CA ALA A 134 17.22 -12.50 -1.89
C ALA A 134 17.60 -13.89 -1.37
N LEU A 135 17.64 -14.07 -0.04
CA LEU A 135 17.96 -15.35 0.60
C LEU A 135 16.93 -16.44 0.27
N ALA A 136 15.65 -16.10 0.24
CA ALA A 136 14.59 -17.04 -0.13
C ALA A 136 14.73 -17.56 -1.57
N THR A 137 15.30 -16.76 -2.47
CA THR A 137 15.53 -17.13 -3.88
C THR A 137 16.77 -17.99 -4.02
N LEU A 138 17.85 -17.60 -3.33
CA LEU A 138 19.10 -18.37 -3.28
C LEU A 138 18.85 -19.79 -2.75
N ASN A 139 18.04 -19.94 -1.69
CA ASN A 139 17.72 -21.24 -1.11
C ASN A 139 16.89 -22.14 -2.05
N GLN A 140 16.09 -21.58 -2.96
CA GLN A 140 15.34 -22.35 -3.96
C GLN A 140 16.25 -22.94 -5.05
N VAL A 141 17.31 -22.22 -5.43
CA VAL A 141 18.26 -22.66 -6.47
C VAL A 141 19.15 -23.82 -6.01
N THR A 142 19.45 -23.90 -4.70
CA THR A 142 20.29 -24.97 -4.13
C THR A 142 19.61 -26.32 -3.91
N VAL A 143 18.29 -26.42 -4.09
CA VAL A 143 17.59 -27.71 -3.98
C VAL A 143 17.70 -28.46 -5.32
N ILE A 144 18.88 -29.01 -5.60
CA ILE A 144 19.01 -30.10 -6.58
C ILE A 144 18.34 -31.33 -5.94
N PRO A 145 17.33 -31.95 -6.56
CA PRO A 145 16.53 -32.96 -5.90
C PRO A 145 17.36 -34.22 -5.64
N ALA A 146 17.72 -34.44 -4.38
CA ALA A 146 18.01 -35.80 -3.91
C ALA A 146 16.69 -36.57 -3.96
N THR A 147 16.63 -37.58 -4.82
CA THR A 147 15.51 -38.51 -4.93
C THR A 147 15.20 -39.11 -3.55
N LYS A 148 13.98 -38.85 -3.00
CA LYS A 148 13.10 -39.87 -2.42
C LYS A 148 11.81 -39.31 -1.75
N SER A 149 10.70 -39.94 -2.18
CA SER A 149 9.52 -40.44 -1.45
C SER A 149 8.61 -39.49 -0.63
N PRO A 150 7.27 -39.53 -0.82
CA PRO A 150 6.30 -38.65 -0.16
C PRO A 150 5.70 -39.26 1.12
N CYS A 151 5.42 -38.44 2.14
CA CYS A 151 4.37 -38.66 3.14
C CYS A 151 3.91 -37.33 3.78
N SER A 152 2.59 -37.11 3.73
CA SER A 152 1.62 -36.40 4.63
C SER A 152 2.12 -35.39 5.69
N SER A 153 1.40 -34.34 6.14
CA SER A 153 0.10 -33.70 5.86
C SER A 153 -0.08 -32.53 6.87
N ASN A 154 -0.83 -31.50 6.48
CA ASN A 154 -1.62 -30.53 7.27
C ASN A 154 -0.97 -29.62 8.34
N MET A 155 -1.18 -28.29 8.20
CA MET A 155 -1.11 -27.33 9.32
C MET A 155 -2.14 -26.19 9.15
N ASP A 156 -2.81 -25.89 10.27
CA ASP A 156 -3.77 -24.79 10.48
C ASP A 156 -3.05 -23.46 10.75
N ALA A 157 -3.62 -22.37 10.23
CA ALA A 157 -3.10 -21.01 10.35
C ALA A 157 -3.87 -20.21 11.43
N SER A 158 -3.42 -20.29 12.68
CA SER A 158 -3.66 -19.24 13.70
C SER A 158 -2.86 -19.53 14.97
N ASN A 159 -1.60 -19.07 15.03
CA ASN A 159 -0.85 -18.76 16.26
C ASN A 159 0.53 -18.20 15.88
N ILE A 160 0.63 -16.90 15.61
CA ILE A 160 1.93 -16.21 15.64
C ILE A 160 2.09 -15.63 17.04
N ALA A 161 2.37 -16.52 17.99
CA ALA A 161 2.98 -16.18 19.26
C ALA A 161 4.42 -16.70 19.19
N PHE A 162 5.39 -15.79 19.15
CA PHE A 162 6.82 -16.10 19.27
C PHE A 162 7.06 -16.80 20.62
N LYS A 163 6.96 -18.13 20.66
CA LYS A 163 7.42 -18.93 21.80
C LYS A 163 8.92 -19.09 21.69
N ALA A 164 9.63 -18.30 22.49
CA ALA A 164 11.02 -18.56 22.85
C ALA A 164 11.06 -19.79 23.77
N SER A 165 11.18 -20.99 23.21
CA SER A 165 11.53 -22.18 24.00
C SER A 165 12.56 -23.04 23.27
N GLY A 166 13.74 -23.13 23.88
CA GLY A 166 14.68 -24.26 23.79
C GLY A 166 15.25 -24.61 22.42
N ALA A 167 16.43 -24.05 22.10
CA ALA A 167 17.59 -24.64 21.41
C ALA A 167 17.44 -25.81 20.39
N SER A 168 16.33 -25.92 19.66
CA SER A 168 16.22 -26.74 18.45
C SER A 168 16.17 -25.85 17.22
N ASP A 169 16.83 -26.29 16.15
CA ASP A 169 17.11 -25.57 14.90
C ASP A 169 16.04 -24.55 14.47
N TYR A 170 16.26 -23.28 14.84
CA TYR A 170 15.44 -22.17 14.38
C TYR A 170 15.82 -21.86 12.93
N ARG A 171 15.28 -22.63 11.98
CA ARG A 171 15.33 -22.27 10.57
C ARG A 171 14.31 -21.18 10.32
N VAL A 172 14.81 -19.96 10.13
CA VAL A 172 13.97 -18.85 9.70
C VAL A 172 13.47 -19.12 8.29
N ASN A 173 12.15 -19.15 8.14
CA ASN A 173 11.52 -19.14 6.84
C ASN A 173 11.65 -17.72 6.25
N HIS A 174 12.77 -17.41 5.59
CA HIS A 174 13.05 -16.06 5.07
C HIS A 174 11.92 -15.51 4.18
N LYS A 175 11.21 -16.41 3.51
CA LYS A 175 10.05 -16.08 2.68
C LYS A 175 8.90 -15.49 3.51
N GLU A 176 8.56 -16.16 4.61
CA GLU A 176 7.54 -15.72 5.55
C GLU A 176 7.95 -14.43 6.25
N ALA A 177 9.21 -14.32 6.70
CA ALA A 177 9.77 -13.11 7.30
C ALA A 177 9.63 -11.88 6.37
N ALA A 178 10.03 -12.02 5.10
CA ALA A 178 9.87 -10.95 4.11
C ALA A 178 8.39 -10.56 3.94
N SER A 179 7.50 -11.55 3.85
CA SER A 179 6.06 -11.34 3.71
C SER A 179 5.46 -10.62 4.92
N VAL A 180 5.89 -10.95 6.14
CA VAL A 180 5.43 -10.29 7.38
C VAL A 180 5.82 -8.81 7.38
N ILE A 181 7.09 -8.49 7.11
CA ILE A 181 7.56 -7.10 7.06
C ILE A 181 6.85 -6.34 5.95
N PHE A 182 6.76 -6.94 4.76
CA PHE A 182 6.07 -6.37 3.60
C PHE A 182 4.61 -6.03 3.92
N ASN A 183 3.85 -7.00 4.41
CA ASN A 183 2.43 -6.79 4.71
C ASN A 183 2.24 -5.78 5.85
N HIS A 184 3.12 -5.76 6.86
CA HIS A 184 3.02 -4.78 7.92
C HIS A 184 3.27 -3.36 7.41
N PHE A 185 4.39 -3.12 6.74
CA PHE A 185 4.76 -1.77 6.28
C PHE A 185 3.88 -1.27 5.16
N LEU A 186 3.45 -2.14 4.25
CA LEU A 186 2.69 -1.71 3.08
C LEU A 186 1.17 -1.73 3.32
N CYS A 187 0.66 -2.68 4.10
CA CYS A 187 -0.80 -2.92 4.20
C CYS A 187 -1.43 -2.53 5.54
N SER A 188 -0.66 -2.34 6.61
CA SER A 188 -1.20 -2.03 7.94
C SER A 188 -1.72 -0.60 8.03
N GLU A 189 -2.99 -0.42 8.39
CA GLU A 189 -3.57 0.92 8.65
C GLU A 189 -2.92 1.65 9.83
N ARG A 190 -2.12 0.94 10.64
CA ARG A 190 -1.41 1.52 11.81
C ARG A 190 -0.10 2.21 11.44
N VAL A 191 0.48 1.89 10.28
CA VAL A 191 1.75 2.48 9.86
C VAL A 191 1.48 3.84 9.23
N ASN A 192 2.27 4.86 9.62
CA ASN A 192 2.15 6.21 9.07
C ASN A 192 2.28 6.21 7.54
N ILE A 193 1.39 6.92 6.84
CA ILE A 193 1.32 6.94 5.37
C ILE A 193 2.63 7.37 4.69
N GLU A 194 3.38 8.31 5.27
CA GLU A 194 4.68 8.77 4.76
C GLU A 194 5.73 7.66 4.89
N CYS A 195 5.69 6.90 5.99
CA CYS A 195 6.54 5.72 6.19
C CYS A 195 6.23 4.63 5.17
N GLN A 196 4.94 4.38 4.89
CA GLN A 196 4.57 3.39 3.87
C GLN A 196 4.98 3.85 2.46
N LEU A 197 4.79 5.14 2.14
CA LEU A 197 5.19 5.72 0.86
C LEU A 197 6.71 5.65 0.67
N ARG A 198 7.47 5.96 1.71
CA ARG A 198 8.93 5.86 1.71
C ARG A 198 9.36 4.41 1.54
N TYR A 199 8.76 3.48 2.27
CA TYR A 199 9.00 2.05 2.14
C TYR A 199 8.78 1.58 0.69
N LEU A 200 7.65 1.92 0.10
CA LEU A 200 7.34 1.62 -1.31
C LEU A 200 8.35 2.28 -2.27
N SER A 201 8.77 3.51 -1.98
CA SER A 201 9.79 4.23 -2.75
C SER A 201 11.12 3.50 -2.75
N VAL A 202 11.58 2.99 -1.60
CA VAL A 202 12.85 2.25 -1.51
C VAL A 202 12.76 0.91 -2.22
N LEU A 203 11.60 0.24 -2.19
CA LEU A 203 11.39 -1.01 -2.92
C LEU A 203 11.43 -0.81 -4.44
N LEU A 204 10.90 0.31 -4.96
CA LEU A 204 10.69 0.52 -6.39
C LEU A 204 11.72 1.44 -7.06
N LEU A 205 12.37 2.36 -6.34
CA LEU A 205 13.30 3.35 -6.91
C LEU A 205 14.76 2.93 -6.69
N PRO A 206 15.50 2.58 -7.77
CA PRO A 206 16.89 2.16 -7.66
C PRO A 206 17.82 3.25 -7.10
N SER A 207 17.50 4.53 -7.32
CA SER A 207 18.32 5.67 -6.94
C SER A 207 18.32 5.97 -5.43
N LEU A 208 17.26 5.60 -4.71
CA LEU A 208 17.15 5.81 -3.27
C LEU A 208 17.85 4.71 -2.46
N SER A 209 18.03 3.53 -3.04
CA SER A 209 18.88 2.49 -2.46
C SER A 209 20.35 2.88 -2.69
N ARG A 210 20.98 3.52 -1.69
CA ARG A 210 22.42 3.87 -1.65
C ARG A 210 23.30 2.63 -1.79
N ARG A 211 23.42 2.09 -3.00
CA ARG A 211 24.16 0.86 -3.32
C ARG A 211 24.84 0.93 -4.70
N PRO A 212 25.97 0.20 -4.88
CA PRO A 212 26.77 0.24 -6.10
C PRO A 212 26.14 -0.53 -7.28
N SER A 213 25.93 0.23 -8.37
CA SER A 213 25.99 -0.06 -9.82
C SER A 213 25.54 -1.36 -10.50
N ASN A 214 25.18 -2.47 -9.83
CA ASN A 214 24.68 -3.65 -10.56
C ASN A 214 23.15 -3.56 -10.77
N VAL A 215 22.79 -2.86 -11.85
CA VAL A 215 21.41 -2.51 -12.24
C VAL A 215 20.57 -3.73 -12.65
N GLU A 216 21.18 -4.81 -13.14
CA GLU A 216 20.45 -6.00 -13.62
C GLU A 216 19.87 -6.87 -12.49
N GLY A 217 20.54 -6.98 -11.34
CA GLY A 217 20.05 -7.80 -10.21
C GLY A 217 18.84 -7.23 -9.45
N ARG A 218 18.40 -6.00 -9.75
CA ARG A 218 17.37 -5.28 -8.98
C ARG A 218 15.96 -5.46 -9.50
N ARG A 219 15.78 -5.57 -10.83
CA ARG A 219 14.47 -5.95 -11.41
C ARG A 219 14.09 -7.36 -10.97
N LEU A 220 15.07 -8.25 -10.84
CA LEU A 220 14.88 -9.62 -10.34
C LEU A 220 14.27 -9.66 -8.93
N LEU A 221 14.54 -8.71 -8.02
CA LEU A 221 14.15 -8.90 -6.62
C LEU A 221 12.65 -8.71 -6.33
N VAL A 222 11.95 -7.86 -7.09
CA VAL A 222 10.49 -7.69 -6.94
C VAL A 222 9.72 -8.58 -7.91
N THR A 223 10.28 -8.85 -9.10
CA THR A 223 9.59 -9.64 -10.14
C THR A 223 9.96 -11.13 -10.17
N GLU A 224 11.10 -11.56 -9.62
CA GLU A 224 11.44 -12.99 -9.50
C GLU A 224 11.30 -13.53 -8.07
N VAL A 225 11.44 -12.69 -7.04
CA VAL A 225 11.14 -13.14 -5.68
C VAL A 225 9.65 -13.08 -5.41
N SER A 226 8.96 -14.13 -5.83
CA SER A 226 7.66 -14.46 -5.27
C SER A 226 7.85 -14.67 -3.75
N LEU A 227 7.65 -13.65 -2.89
CA LEU A 227 7.86 -13.77 -1.42
C LEU A 227 6.83 -14.71 -0.75
N VAL A 228 5.97 -15.40 -1.50
CA VAL A 228 5.06 -16.45 -1.00
C VAL A 228 5.10 -17.67 -1.93
N PRO A 229 5.16 -18.93 -1.42
CA PRO A 229 4.99 -20.11 -2.25
C PRO A 229 3.52 -20.16 -2.57
N GLN A 230 3.18 -19.84 -3.79
CA GLN A 230 1.80 -19.79 -4.18
C GLN A 230 1.62 -20.48 -5.53
N PRO A 231 0.41 -20.99 -5.79
CA PRO A 231 0.09 -21.62 -7.06
C PRO A 231 0.42 -20.69 -8.24
N PRO A 232 0.72 -21.26 -9.43
CA PRO A 232 0.89 -20.47 -10.64
C PRO A 232 -0.23 -19.42 -10.78
N GLY A 233 0.14 -18.13 -10.82
CA GLY A 233 -0.78 -16.98 -10.80
C GLY A 233 -0.63 -16.01 -9.62
N SER A 234 0.26 -16.27 -8.68
CA SER A 234 0.36 -15.56 -7.39
C SER A 234 1.35 -14.41 -7.28
N LEU A 235 2.28 -14.32 -8.22
CA LEU A 235 3.26 -13.24 -8.28
C LEU A 235 2.55 -11.88 -8.38
N HIS A 236 1.33 -11.89 -8.92
CA HIS A 236 0.43 -10.76 -8.96
C HIS A 236 0.02 -10.24 -7.57
N VAL A 237 -0.03 -11.04 -6.50
CA VAL A 237 -0.61 -10.57 -5.22
C VAL A 237 0.20 -9.43 -4.58
N GLN A 238 1.54 -9.47 -4.67
CA GLN A 238 2.40 -8.43 -4.10
C GLN A 238 2.42 -7.18 -4.97
N GLU A 239 2.52 -7.35 -6.29
CA GLU A 239 2.40 -6.24 -7.22
C GLU A 239 1.02 -5.57 -7.10
N GLU A 240 -0.06 -6.36 -6.99
CA GLU A 240 -1.41 -5.87 -6.75
C GLU A 240 -1.47 -5.05 -5.46
N ALA A 241 -0.87 -5.54 -4.37
CA ALA A 241 -0.78 -4.79 -3.11
C ALA A 241 0.00 -3.47 -3.27
N MET A 242 1.13 -3.47 -3.97
CA MET A 242 1.91 -2.26 -4.25
C MET A 242 1.12 -1.24 -5.07
N VAL A 243 0.48 -1.69 -6.15
CA VAL A 243 -0.34 -0.84 -7.03
C VAL A 243 -1.55 -0.29 -6.27
N SER A 244 -2.23 -1.15 -5.52
CA SER A 244 -3.37 -0.76 -4.70
C SER A 244 -2.99 0.29 -3.66
N ARG A 245 -1.85 0.11 -2.99
CA ARG A 245 -1.38 1.06 -1.97
C ARG A 245 -0.89 2.36 -2.57
N PHE A 246 -0.21 2.29 -3.72
CA PHE A 246 0.11 3.47 -4.50
C PHE A 246 -1.14 4.32 -4.78
N PHE A 247 -2.24 3.72 -5.25
CA PHE A 247 -3.48 4.47 -5.50
C PHE A 247 -4.15 4.99 -4.23
N CYS A 248 -4.07 4.26 -3.11
CA CYS A 248 -4.49 4.79 -1.81
C CYS A 248 -3.70 6.07 -1.44
N TYR A 249 -2.39 6.09 -1.70
CA TYR A 249 -1.55 7.28 -1.46
C TYR A 249 -1.90 8.42 -2.41
N VAL A 250 -2.19 8.13 -3.69
CA VAL A 250 -2.68 9.13 -4.64
C VAL A 250 -3.95 9.82 -4.13
N ALA A 251 -4.90 9.06 -3.60
CA ALA A 251 -6.13 9.62 -3.04
C ALA A 251 -5.91 10.38 -1.72
N ALA A 252 -4.94 9.99 -0.91
CA ALA A 252 -4.69 10.61 0.39
C ALA A 252 -3.82 11.87 0.30
N LEU A 253 -2.77 11.87 -0.52
CA LEU A 253 -1.74 12.91 -0.56
C LEU A 253 -1.87 13.86 -1.77
N GLY A 254 -2.56 13.46 -2.83
CA GLY A 254 -2.74 14.24 -4.05
C GLY A 254 -1.58 14.18 -5.04
N SER A 255 -1.73 14.84 -6.21
CA SER A 255 -0.77 14.77 -7.32
C SER A 255 0.54 15.51 -7.10
N ASP A 256 0.55 16.48 -6.18
CA ASP A 256 1.65 17.44 -6.06
C ASP A 256 2.80 16.88 -5.20
N ASN A 257 2.61 15.70 -4.61
CA ASN A 257 3.64 15.01 -3.84
C ASN A 257 4.73 14.45 -4.79
N THR A 258 5.96 14.94 -4.63
CA THR A 258 7.09 14.59 -5.49
C THR A 258 7.51 13.12 -5.39
N GLN A 259 7.36 12.49 -4.22
CA GLN A 259 7.64 11.06 -4.05
C GLN A 259 6.61 10.22 -4.83
N LEU A 260 5.32 10.60 -4.78
CA LEU A 260 4.29 9.95 -5.58
C LEU A 260 4.55 10.09 -7.09
N LEU A 261 4.93 11.29 -7.54
CA LEU A 261 5.27 11.52 -8.94
C LEU A 261 6.43 10.65 -9.40
N ALA A 262 7.47 10.49 -8.58
CA ALA A 262 8.60 9.61 -8.88
C ALA A 262 8.20 8.13 -8.95
N LEU A 263 7.17 7.72 -8.21
CA LEU A 263 6.68 6.33 -8.18
C LEU A 263 5.76 5.95 -9.36
N VAL A 264 5.20 6.91 -10.11
CA VAL A 264 4.25 6.61 -11.19
C VAL A 264 4.86 5.64 -12.21
N ALA A 265 6.02 5.96 -12.77
CA ALA A 265 6.64 5.10 -13.78
C ALA A 265 7.01 3.70 -13.24
N PRO A 266 7.72 3.57 -12.09
CA PRO A 266 8.01 2.25 -11.51
C PRO A 266 6.79 1.39 -11.22
N VAL A 267 5.71 1.97 -10.67
CA VAL A 267 4.48 1.22 -10.34
C VAL A 267 3.76 0.78 -11.62
N MET A 268 3.76 1.61 -12.67
CA MET A 268 3.12 1.27 -13.94
C MET A 268 3.91 0.24 -14.76
N GLU A 269 5.21 0.06 -14.47
CA GLU A 269 6.08 -0.96 -15.07
C GLU A 269 5.93 -2.35 -14.42
N LEU A 270 5.20 -2.47 -13.29
CA LEU A 270 4.94 -3.76 -12.64
C LEU A 270 4.15 -4.70 -13.56
N GLY A 271 4.41 -6.00 -13.47
CA GLY A 271 3.87 -7.00 -14.41
C GLY A 271 2.34 -6.98 -14.48
N VAL A 272 1.68 -6.82 -13.34
CA VAL A 272 0.21 -6.72 -13.23
C VAL A 272 -0.38 -5.48 -13.93
N VAL A 273 0.39 -4.42 -14.16
CA VAL A 273 -0.09 -3.17 -14.79
C VAL A 273 0.38 -3.04 -16.24
N ARG A 274 1.64 -3.39 -16.49
CA ARG A 274 2.31 -3.21 -17.79
C ARG A 274 1.57 -3.87 -18.95
N GLY A 275 0.91 -5.00 -18.69
CA GLY A 275 0.07 -5.68 -19.69
C GLY A 275 -1.14 -4.87 -20.17
N PHE A 276 -1.63 -3.93 -19.35
CA PHE A 276 -2.81 -3.11 -19.66
C PHE A 276 -2.45 -1.73 -20.23
N LEU A 277 -1.27 -1.20 -19.89
CA LEU A 277 -0.86 0.17 -20.19
C LEU A 277 0.54 0.23 -20.81
N PRO A 278 0.66 0.22 -22.15
CA PRO A 278 1.96 0.29 -22.81
C PRO A 278 2.63 1.67 -22.64
N ASN A 279 1.86 2.74 -22.47
CA ASN A 279 2.34 4.11 -22.29
C ASN A 279 1.62 4.77 -21.11
N PRO A 280 2.09 4.54 -19.87
CA PRO A 280 1.45 5.12 -18.70
C PRO A 280 1.63 6.65 -18.64
N PRO A 281 0.62 7.41 -18.21
CA PRO A 281 0.75 8.85 -18.03
C PRO A 281 1.60 9.17 -16.80
N ALA A 282 2.26 10.33 -16.80
CA ALA A 282 3.12 10.78 -15.71
C ALA A 282 2.35 11.30 -14.48
N CYS A 283 1.08 11.69 -14.64
CA CYS A 283 0.26 12.19 -13.53
C CYS A 283 -0.37 11.00 -12.76
N PRO A 284 -0.29 10.94 -11.42
CA PRO A 284 -0.78 9.79 -10.65
C PRO A 284 -2.29 9.54 -10.80
N PHE A 285 -3.11 10.59 -10.79
CA PHE A 285 -4.55 10.49 -11.04
C PHE A 285 -4.86 10.02 -12.47
N ALA A 286 -4.10 10.51 -13.45
CA ALA A 286 -4.25 10.06 -14.83
C ALA A 286 -3.86 8.58 -14.99
N ALA A 287 -2.87 8.10 -14.23
CA ALA A 287 -2.44 6.71 -14.22
C ALA A 287 -3.53 5.79 -13.67
N LEU A 288 -4.14 6.17 -12.54
CA LEU A 288 -5.32 5.50 -11.98
C LEU A 288 -6.45 5.41 -13.02
N LEU A 289 -6.81 6.54 -13.62
CA LEU A 289 -7.90 6.57 -14.61
C LEU A 289 -7.59 5.72 -15.84
N SER A 290 -6.35 5.77 -16.34
CA SER A 290 -5.94 5.01 -17.51
C SER A 290 -6.01 3.52 -17.24
N LEU A 291 -5.58 3.08 -16.05
CA LEU A 291 -5.66 1.68 -15.65
C LEU A 291 -7.11 1.20 -15.57
N VAL A 292 -7.98 1.97 -14.92
CA VAL A 292 -9.42 1.64 -14.82
C VAL A 292 -10.07 1.56 -16.21
N LYS A 293 -9.73 2.47 -17.12
CA LYS A 293 -10.19 2.43 -18.52
C LYS A 293 -9.67 1.20 -19.26
N ALA A 294 -8.41 0.85 -19.08
CA ALA A 294 -7.82 -0.33 -19.71
C ALA A 294 -8.50 -1.61 -19.21
N LEU A 295 -8.64 -1.78 -17.89
CA LEU A 295 -9.36 -2.90 -17.29
C LEU A 295 -10.81 -2.99 -17.77
N SER A 296 -11.50 -1.86 -17.91
CA SER A 296 -12.87 -1.83 -18.42
C SER A 296 -12.96 -2.32 -19.86
N ARG A 297 -12.03 -1.90 -20.73
CA ARG A 297 -11.96 -2.39 -22.12
C ARG A 297 -11.72 -3.91 -22.16
N GLU A 298 -10.77 -4.41 -21.38
CA GLU A 298 -10.51 -5.86 -21.28
C GLU A 298 -11.73 -6.63 -20.78
N HIS A 299 -12.43 -6.10 -19.77
CA HIS A 299 -13.67 -6.68 -19.29
C HIS A 299 -14.80 -6.69 -20.33
N GLN A 300 -14.93 -5.63 -21.13
CA GLN A 300 -15.91 -5.56 -22.22
C GLN A 300 -15.57 -6.55 -23.35
N ASN A 301 -14.29 -6.69 -23.67
CA ASN A 301 -13.79 -7.58 -24.72
C ASN A 301 -13.75 -9.07 -24.30
N ALA A 302 -13.81 -9.36 -22.99
CA ALA A 302 -13.80 -10.72 -22.49
C ALA A 302 -15.02 -11.52 -22.99
N ALA A 303 -14.76 -12.58 -23.77
CA ALA A 303 -15.79 -13.41 -24.38
C ALA A 303 -16.59 -14.25 -23.37
N THR A 304 -15.94 -14.69 -22.27
CA THR A 304 -16.56 -15.59 -21.29
C THR A 304 -16.92 -14.87 -19.99
N LEU A 305 -17.97 -15.35 -19.32
CA LEU A 305 -18.35 -14.85 -17.99
C LEU A 305 -17.24 -15.07 -16.95
N ALA A 306 -16.50 -16.19 -17.05
CA ALA A 306 -15.37 -16.49 -16.18
C ALA A 306 -14.25 -15.44 -16.32
N SER A 307 -13.90 -15.07 -17.55
CA SER A 307 -12.92 -14.03 -17.83
C SER A 307 -13.38 -12.65 -17.34
N LYS A 308 -14.67 -12.32 -17.49
CA LYS A 308 -15.26 -11.09 -16.92
C LYS A 308 -15.13 -11.05 -15.41
N HIS A 309 -15.47 -12.14 -14.71
CA HIS A 309 -15.30 -12.23 -13.26
C HIS A 309 -13.82 -12.17 -12.83
N GLN A 310 -12.91 -12.75 -13.61
CA GLN A 310 -11.48 -12.64 -13.35
C GLN A 310 -11.00 -11.19 -13.45
N MET A 311 -11.39 -10.45 -14.49
CA MET A 311 -11.06 -9.02 -14.61
C MET A 311 -11.66 -8.18 -13.50
N GLN A 312 -12.91 -8.48 -13.11
CA GLN A 312 -13.52 -7.83 -11.96
C GLN A 312 -12.72 -8.07 -10.67
N ARG A 313 -12.27 -9.31 -10.41
CA ARG A 313 -11.43 -9.62 -9.24
C ARG A 313 -10.09 -8.90 -9.28
N CYS A 314 -9.42 -8.89 -10.43
CA CYS A 314 -8.15 -8.18 -10.60
C CYS A 314 -8.33 -6.67 -10.34
N CYS A 315 -9.35 -6.04 -10.95
CA CYS A 315 -9.67 -4.64 -10.71
C CYS A 315 -9.95 -4.36 -9.22
N MET A 316 -10.69 -5.23 -8.54
CA MET A 316 -10.99 -5.08 -7.12
C MET A 316 -9.76 -5.24 -6.23
N SER A 317 -8.81 -6.09 -6.63
CA SER A 317 -7.53 -6.27 -5.93
C SER A 317 -6.66 -5.02 -6.09
N LEU A 318 -6.54 -4.49 -7.31
CA LEU A 318 -5.77 -3.29 -7.64
C LEU A 318 -6.34 -1.99 -7.04
N LEU A 319 -7.60 -1.98 -6.62
CA LEU A 319 -8.27 -0.84 -6.01
C LEU A 319 -8.59 -1.07 -4.52
N GLN A 320 -8.02 -2.10 -3.91
CA GLN A 320 -8.30 -2.47 -2.53
C GLN A 320 -7.93 -1.36 -1.54
N GLY A 321 -8.91 -0.93 -0.73
CA GLY A 321 -8.72 0.10 0.30
C GLY A 321 -8.74 1.54 -0.24
N LEU A 322 -8.83 1.73 -1.56
CA LEU A 322 -8.96 3.06 -2.17
C LEU A 322 -10.23 3.76 -1.69
N ASP A 323 -11.31 3.02 -1.44
CA ASP A 323 -12.53 3.51 -0.82
C ASP A 323 -12.27 4.17 0.55
N LYS A 324 -11.53 3.50 1.44
CA LYS A 324 -11.17 4.05 2.76
C LYS A 324 -10.28 5.28 2.63
N ALA A 325 -9.31 5.25 1.71
CA ALA A 325 -8.42 6.39 1.46
C ALA A 325 -9.20 7.61 0.95
N VAL A 326 -10.15 7.41 0.03
CA VAL A 326 -11.06 8.45 -0.44
C VAL A 326 -11.92 8.99 0.70
N VAL A 327 -12.53 8.14 1.54
CA VAL A 327 -13.30 8.57 2.71
C VAL A 327 -12.44 9.46 3.62
N ALA A 328 -11.23 9.00 3.96
CA ALA A 328 -10.33 9.70 4.86
C ALA A 328 -9.89 11.06 4.27
N ALA A 329 -9.50 11.08 3.00
CA ALA A 329 -9.13 12.31 2.30
C ALA A 329 -10.28 13.32 2.32
N MET A 330 -11.50 12.89 2.02
CA MET A 330 -12.69 13.76 2.03
C MET A 330 -13.02 14.29 3.43
N GLN A 331 -12.76 13.51 4.50
CA GLN A 331 -12.95 13.95 5.88
C GLN A 331 -11.90 14.98 6.33
N GLN A 332 -10.70 14.94 5.76
CA GLN A 332 -9.60 15.86 6.06
C GLN A 332 -9.68 17.18 5.28
N THR A 333 -10.71 17.38 4.45
CA THR A 333 -10.89 18.57 3.59
C THR A 333 -9.64 18.86 2.75
N PRO A 334 -9.40 18.08 1.68
CA PRO A 334 -8.15 18.18 0.92
C PRO A 334 -8.07 19.53 0.20
N PRO A 335 -6.86 19.96 -0.21
CA PRO A 335 -6.69 21.19 -0.99
C PRO A 335 -7.62 21.22 -2.22
N PRO A 336 -8.13 22.40 -2.63
CA PRO A 336 -9.07 22.51 -3.75
C PRO A 336 -8.65 21.81 -5.05
N SER A 337 -7.36 21.89 -5.41
CA SER A 337 -6.80 21.21 -6.59
C SER A 337 -6.89 19.70 -6.47
N HIS A 338 -6.46 19.16 -5.33
CA HIS A 338 -6.53 17.73 -5.03
C HIS A 338 -7.99 17.25 -5.01
N LEU A 339 -8.89 17.96 -4.32
CA LEU A 339 -10.32 17.62 -4.30
C LEU A 339 -10.90 17.53 -5.71
N ALA A 340 -10.59 18.51 -6.56
CA ALA A 340 -11.10 18.56 -7.93
C ALA A 340 -10.61 17.37 -8.78
N GLN A 341 -9.31 17.05 -8.69
CA GLN A 341 -8.73 15.90 -9.40
C GLN A 341 -9.27 14.56 -8.89
N LEU A 342 -9.41 14.42 -7.57
CA LEU A 342 -9.93 13.21 -6.93
C LEU A 342 -11.37 12.96 -7.39
N LEU A 343 -12.24 13.97 -7.28
CA LEU A 343 -13.64 13.86 -7.72
C LEU A 343 -13.75 13.57 -9.22
N ALA A 344 -12.98 14.27 -10.05
CA ALA A 344 -12.99 14.05 -11.50
C ALA A 344 -12.55 12.61 -11.85
N THR A 345 -11.47 12.13 -11.22
CA THR A 345 -10.93 10.78 -11.45
C THR A 345 -11.91 9.69 -11.05
N LEU A 346 -12.52 9.82 -9.87
CA LEU A 346 -13.54 8.86 -9.40
C LEU A 346 -14.78 8.89 -10.30
N ALA A 347 -15.19 10.07 -10.75
CA ALA A 347 -16.34 10.23 -11.65
C ALA A 347 -16.11 9.58 -13.01
N ASP A 348 -14.93 9.79 -13.57
CA ASP A 348 -14.51 9.15 -14.82
C ASP A 348 -14.35 7.63 -14.64
N ALA A 349 -13.84 7.16 -13.50
CA ALA A 349 -13.79 5.74 -13.19
C ALA A 349 -15.18 5.09 -13.15
N VAL A 350 -16.15 5.75 -12.50
CA VAL A 350 -17.55 5.28 -12.46
C VAL A 350 -18.22 5.34 -13.83
N LEU A 351 -17.95 6.38 -14.62
CA LEU A 351 -18.49 6.49 -15.97
C LEU A 351 -17.97 5.37 -16.88
N HIS A 352 -16.68 5.05 -16.81
CA HIS A 352 -16.04 4.13 -17.75
C HIS A 352 -16.02 2.67 -17.29
N ALA A 353 -16.04 2.40 -15.99
CA ALA A 353 -15.89 1.06 -15.42
C ALA A 353 -16.96 0.68 -14.36
N PRO A 354 -18.24 1.04 -14.52
CA PRO A 354 -19.24 0.84 -13.46
C PRO A 354 -19.43 -0.64 -13.09
N TYR A 355 -19.36 -1.54 -14.08
CA TYR A 355 -19.47 -2.99 -13.88
C TYR A 355 -18.30 -3.61 -13.10
N LEU A 356 -17.10 -3.01 -13.21
CA LEU A 356 -15.93 -3.46 -12.44
C LEU A 356 -16.02 -3.00 -10.99
N LEU A 357 -16.52 -1.79 -10.78
CA LEU A 357 -16.62 -1.15 -9.46
C LEU A 357 -17.83 -1.60 -8.65
N TYR A 358 -18.83 -2.19 -9.30
CA TYR A 358 -20.05 -2.70 -8.67
C TYR A 358 -20.02 -4.21 -8.49
N ASN A 359 -20.10 -4.68 -7.24
CA ASN A 359 -20.25 -6.10 -6.92
C ASN A 359 -21.45 -6.33 -6.00
N LYS A 360 -22.52 -6.93 -6.56
CA LYS A 360 -23.76 -7.25 -5.84
C LYS A 360 -23.56 -8.21 -4.66
N SER A 361 -22.62 -9.15 -4.76
CA SER A 361 -22.47 -10.22 -3.76
C SER A 361 -21.74 -9.78 -2.49
N LYS A 362 -21.07 -8.62 -2.50
CA LYS A 362 -20.20 -8.15 -1.41
C LYS A 362 -20.69 -6.81 -0.84
N GLY A 363 -21.91 -6.79 -0.32
CA GLY A 363 -22.64 -5.56 0.06
C GLY A 363 -21.87 -4.51 0.89
N THR A 364 -20.86 -4.91 1.68
CA THR A 364 -20.02 -3.98 2.46
C THR A 364 -18.71 -3.54 1.79
N ASN A 365 -18.21 -4.27 0.80
CA ASN A 365 -16.91 -4.04 0.16
C ASN A 365 -17.06 -3.63 -1.32
N CYS A 366 -18.09 -2.85 -1.63
CA CYS A 366 -18.35 -2.32 -2.98
C CYS A 366 -17.77 -0.90 -3.11
N PRO A 367 -16.66 -0.68 -3.85
CA PRO A 367 -16.03 0.64 -3.99
C PRO A 367 -17.00 1.70 -4.48
N LEU A 368 -17.88 1.34 -5.42
CA LEU A 368 -18.90 2.25 -5.95
C LEU A 368 -19.82 2.79 -4.85
N GLY A 369 -20.29 1.93 -3.95
CA GLY A 369 -21.14 2.33 -2.84
C GLY A 369 -20.42 3.29 -1.89
N ALA A 370 -19.20 2.95 -1.49
CA ALA A 370 -18.39 3.77 -0.60
C ALA A 370 -18.04 5.13 -1.21
N TRP A 371 -17.61 5.18 -2.47
CA TRP A 371 -17.28 6.43 -3.17
C TRP A 371 -18.49 7.34 -3.32
N LEU A 372 -19.64 6.79 -3.71
CA LEU A 372 -20.88 7.56 -3.79
C LEU A 372 -21.31 8.07 -2.43
N SER A 373 -21.20 7.24 -1.39
CA SER A 373 -21.40 7.71 -0.02
C SER A 373 -20.44 8.86 0.30
N CYS A 374 -19.14 8.82 0.01
CA CYS A 374 -18.26 9.96 0.28
C CYS A 374 -18.71 11.25 -0.42
N ILE A 375 -19.15 11.14 -1.67
CA ILE A 375 -19.52 12.30 -2.50
C ILE A 375 -20.88 12.87 -2.08
N VAL A 376 -21.83 12.01 -1.73
CA VAL A 376 -23.17 12.41 -1.27
C VAL A 376 -23.15 12.83 0.20
N LEU A 377 -22.27 12.24 1.03
CA LEU A 377 -22.20 12.42 2.49
C LEU A 377 -21.19 13.47 2.95
N THR A 378 -20.55 14.25 2.07
CA THR A 378 -19.71 15.37 2.54
C THR A 378 -20.51 16.17 3.55
N LYS A 379 -20.10 16.33 4.81
CA LYS A 379 -20.96 16.88 5.89
C LYS A 379 -21.67 18.20 5.52
N ALA A 380 -21.09 18.96 4.59
CA ALA A 380 -21.68 20.14 3.98
C ALA A 380 -22.98 19.88 3.19
N SER A 381 -23.14 18.74 2.51
CA SER A 381 -24.32 18.37 1.69
C SER A 381 -25.59 18.17 2.52
N TYR A 382 -25.44 17.78 3.79
CA TYR A 382 -26.57 17.51 4.69
C TYR A 382 -27.23 18.74 5.30
N LYS A 383 -26.51 19.86 5.40
CA LYS A 383 -27.07 21.14 5.85
C LYS A 383 -27.52 21.92 4.63
N LEU A 384 -28.74 21.64 4.12
CA LEU A 384 -29.28 22.23 2.89
C LEU A 384 -29.23 23.77 2.91
N ASP A 385 -29.40 24.37 4.08
CA ASP A 385 -29.36 25.83 4.27
C ASP A 385 -27.95 26.42 4.27
N SER A 386 -26.90 25.59 4.34
CA SER A 386 -25.52 26.08 4.31
C SER A 386 -25.00 26.20 2.88
N VAL A 387 -24.50 27.41 2.56
CA VAL A 387 -23.82 27.70 1.31
C VAL A 387 -22.56 26.84 1.25
N MET A 388 -22.50 25.97 0.23
CA MET A 388 -21.33 25.14 0.00
C MET A 388 -20.20 26.01 -0.59
N PRO A 389 -18.94 25.86 -0.13
CA PRO A 389 -17.83 26.61 -0.70
C PRO A 389 -17.66 26.36 -2.20
N LEU A 390 -17.38 27.41 -2.98
CA LEU A 390 -17.24 27.34 -4.44
C LEU A 390 -16.21 26.31 -4.91
N HIS A 391 -15.13 26.13 -4.15
CA HIS A 391 -14.07 25.17 -4.45
C HIS A 391 -14.52 23.71 -4.33
N ILE A 392 -15.63 23.42 -3.65
CA ILE A 392 -16.28 22.10 -3.57
C ILE A 392 -17.39 22.02 -4.62
N THR A 393 -18.20 23.07 -4.71
CA THR A 393 -19.35 23.15 -5.61
C THR A 393 -18.97 22.91 -7.07
N ARG A 394 -17.95 23.61 -7.58
CA ARG A 394 -17.59 23.53 -9.00
C ARG A 394 -17.10 22.13 -9.40
N PRO A 395 -16.17 21.48 -8.67
CA PRO A 395 -15.81 20.09 -8.96
C PRO A 395 -16.99 19.11 -8.88
N MET A 396 -17.88 19.27 -7.90
CA MET A 396 -19.08 18.43 -7.79
C MET A 396 -20.03 18.63 -8.98
N GLN A 397 -20.21 19.87 -9.44
CA GLN A 397 -21.00 20.18 -10.64
C GLN A 397 -20.47 19.47 -11.89
N GLN A 398 -19.14 19.41 -12.04
CA GLN A 398 -18.51 18.76 -13.19
C GLN A 398 -18.48 17.23 -13.09
N SER A 399 -18.39 16.71 -11.86
CA SER A 399 -18.18 15.28 -11.62
C SER A 399 -19.49 14.50 -11.52
N LEU A 400 -20.53 15.08 -10.91
CA LEU A 400 -21.76 14.32 -10.64
C LEU A 400 -22.47 13.79 -11.90
N PRO A 401 -22.61 14.56 -13.00
CA PRO A 401 -23.25 14.03 -14.20
C PRO A 401 -22.60 12.72 -14.67
N LYS A 402 -21.27 12.60 -14.56
CA LYS A 402 -20.53 11.38 -14.91
C LYS A 402 -20.83 10.22 -13.97
N PHE A 403 -20.93 10.46 -12.66
CA PHE A 403 -21.36 9.43 -11.69
C PHE A 403 -22.75 8.91 -12.00
N VAL A 404 -23.69 9.81 -12.27
CA VAL A 404 -25.08 9.45 -12.58
C VAL A 404 -25.11 8.62 -13.85
N LEU A 405 -24.48 9.07 -14.95
CA LEU A 405 -24.39 8.32 -16.20
C LEU A 405 -23.75 6.94 -16.03
N GLY A 406 -22.67 6.83 -15.25
CA GLY A 406 -22.05 5.55 -14.92
C GLY A 406 -23.01 4.61 -14.16
N LEU A 407 -23.76 5.14 -13.19
CA LEU A 407 -24.77 4.37 -12.47
C LEU A 407 -25.92 3.91 -13.37
N CYS A 408 -26.37 4.73 -14.32
CA CYS A 408 -27.42 4.35 -15.28
C CYS A 408 -27.06 3.15 -16.13
N SER A 409 -25.76 2.98 -16.40
CA SER A 409 -25.31 1.87 -17.23
C SER A 409 -25.44 0.52 -16.51
N LEU A 410 -25.62 0.50 -15.18
CA LEU A 410 -25.89 -0.69 -14.38
C LEU A 410 -27.39 -1.03 -14.41
N PRO A 411 -27.79 -2.28 -14.08
CA PRO A 411 -29.20 -2.68 -14.05
C PRO A 411 -29.94 -2.12 -12.82
N VAL A 412 -30.10 -0.79 -12.75
CA VAL A 412 -30.67 -0.05 -11.60
C VAL A 412 -32.06 -0.55 -11.23
N GLN A 413 -32.91 -0.85 -12.22
CA GLN A 413 -34.28 -1.34 -12.01
C GLN A 413 -34.34 -2.73 -11.35
N GLN A 414 -33.31 -3.55 -11.56
CA GLN A 414 -33.24 -4.91 -11.02
C GLN A 414 -32.55 -4.97 -9.66
N ASP A 415 -31.99 -3.85 -9.19
CA ASP A 415 -31.20 -3.79 -7.98
C ASP A 415 -31.65 -2.67 -7.03
N ALA A 416 -32.30 -3.07 -5.94
CA ALA A 416 -32.82 -2.15 -4.94
C ALA A 416 -31.73 -1.33 -4.23
N PHE A 417 -30.48 -1.79 -4.21
CA PHE A 417 -29.37 -1.02 -3.65
C PHE A 417 -28.95 0.10 -4.61
N LEU A 418 -28.76 -0.21 -5.90
CA LEU A 418 -28.47 0.80 -6.92
C LEU A 418 -29.59 1.85 -7.05
N SER A 419 -30.85 1.39 -7.05
CA SER A 419 -32.01 2.29 -7.04
C SER A 419 -32.00 3.25 -5.84
N ARG A 420 -31.65 2.76 -4.65
CA ARG A 420 -31.52 3.61 -3.45
C ARG A 420 -30.36 4.60 -3.56
N LEU A 421 -29.22 4.18 -4.11
CA LEU A 421 -28.06 5.05 -4.33
C LEU A 421 -28.38 6.18 -5.31
N VAL A 422 -28.95 5.85 -6.48
CA VAL A 422 -29.34 6.85 -7.48
C VAL A 422 -30.35 7.83 -6.90
N ARG A 423 -31.37 7.34 -6.18
CA ARG A 423 -32.34 8.21 -5.50
C ARG A 423 -31.66 9.13 -4.50
N SER A 424 -30.77 8.61 -3.66
CA SER A 424 -30.04 9.42 -2.67
C SER A 424 -29.18 10.50 -3.32
N VAL A 425 -28.44 10.16 -4.39
CA VAL A 425 -27.67 11.13 -5.18
C VAL A 425 -28.59 12.24 -5.70
N LEU A 426 -29.70 11.86 -6.34
CA LEU A 426 -30.64 12.82 -6.91
C LEU A 426 -31.27 13.71 -5.84
N THR A 427 -31.81 13.13 -4.75
CA THR A 427 -32.48 13.90 -3.69
C THR A 427 -31.54 14.93 -3.06
N ASN A 428 -30.30 14.55 -2.74
CA ASN A 428 -29.37 15.45 -2.07
C ASN A 428 -28.74 16.48 -3.02
N TYR A 429 -28.48 16.09 -4.27
CA TYR A 429 -27.78 16.94 -5.21
C TYR A 429 -28.69 17.85 -6.02
N MET A 430 -29.81 17.33 -6.55
CA MET A 430 -30.71 18.10 -7.41
C MET A 430 -31.36 19.27 -6.66
N HIS A 431 -31.49 19.14 -5.34
CA HIS A 431 -31.92 20.24 -4.48
C HIS A 431 -30.90 21.40 -4.48
N ARG A 432 -29.59 21.10 -4.51
CA ARG A 432 -28.52 22.11 -4.47
C ARG A 432 -28.16 22.65 -5.85
N TYR A 433 -28.29 21.82 -6.87
CA TYR A 433 -27.94 22.14 -8.24
C TYR A 433 -29.16 21.90 -9.10
N PRO A 434 -30.11 22.85 -9.12
CA PRO A 434 -31.32 22.71 -9.91
C PRO A 434 -30.92 22.51 -11.36
N ALA A 435 -31.23 21.32 -11.85
CA ALA A 435 -30.90 20.94 -13.21
C ALA A 435 -31.66 21.80 -14.21
N THR A 436 -31.00 22.15 -15.31
CA THR A 436 -31.69 22.59 -16.52
C THR A 436 -32.37 21.40 -17.20
N PRO A 437 -33.37 21.60 -18.07
CA PRO A 437 -34.02 20.51 -18.83
C PRO A 437 -33.05 19.64 -19.64
N GLN A 438 -31.88 20.19 -19.98
CA GLN A 438 -30.81 19.50 -20.72
C GLN A 438 -29.82 18.78 -19.80
N HIS A 439 -30.00 18.84 -18.48
CA HIS A 439 -29.08 18.23 -17.55
C HIS A 439 -29.19 16.70 -17.62
N PRO A 440 -28.06 15.96 -17.69
CA PRO A 440 -28.07 14.50 -17.82
C PRO A 440 -28.89 13.77 -16.75
N CYS A 441 -28.93 14.30 -15.53
CA CYS A 441 -29.75 13.75 -14.44
C CYS A 441 -31.26 13.85 -14.69
N VAL A 442 -31.72 14.90 -15.38
CA VAL A 442 -33.15 15.10 -15.71
C VAL A 442 -33.54 14.16 -16.84
N VAL A 443 -32.75 14.11 -17.91
CA VAL A 443 -32.96 13.18 -19.03
C VAL A 443 -33.02 11.73 -18.55
N MET A 444 -32.18 11.36 -17.59
CA MET A 444 -32.21 10.04 -16.96
C MET A 444 -33.51 9.79 -16.18
N LEU A 445 -33.94 10.75 -15.35
CA LEU A 445 -35.17 10.62 -14.55
C LEU A 445 -36.39 10.39 -15.43
N CYS A 446 -36.47 11.08 -16.57
CA CYS A 446 -37.54 10.85 -17.56
C CYS A 446 -37.51 9.43 -18.15
N GLY A 447 -36.33 8.82 -18.30
CA GLY A 447 -36.15 7.50 -18.90
C GLY A 447 -36.35 6.32 -17.95
N LEU A 448 -36.14 6.49 -16.64
CA LEU A 448 -36.19 5.39 -15.66
C LEU A 448 -37.61 4.97 -15.25
N ASP A 449 -38.57 5.90 -15.27
CA ASP A 449 -39.95 5.66 -14.82
C ASP A 449 -40.92 5.32 -15.96
N GLY A 450 -40.46 5.24 -17.21
CA GLY A 450 -41.37 5.17 -18.37
C GLY A 450 -42.39 6.31 -18.37
N ALA A 451 -42.02 7.46 -17.80
CA ALA A 451 -42.96 8.45 -17.32
C ALA A 451 -43.12 9.65 -18.26
N ASP A 452 -44.39 9.83 -18.63
CA ASP A 452 -45.12 11.08 -18.78
C ASP A 452 -44.41 12.33 -18.20
N ALA A 453 -44.38 13.41 -18.97
CA ALA A 453 -43.72 14.69 -18.64
C ALA A 453 -44.14 15.27 -17.28
N ASP A 454 -45.31 14.84 -16.79
CA ASP A 454 -45.93 15.17 -15.51
C ASP A 454 -45.13 14.74 -14.26
N ALA A 455 -44.32 13.68 -14.33
CA ALA A 455 -43.51 13.22 -13.19
C ALA A 455 -42.29 14.13 -12.96
N VAL A 456 -41.73 14.65 -14.05
CA VAL A 456 -40.64 15.63 -14.05
C VAL A 456 -41.15 16.94 -13.47
N ASP A 457 -42.32 17.40 -13.93
CA ASP A 457 -42.91 18.65 -13.45
C ASP A 457 -43.32 18.58 -11.96
N ARG A 458 -43.70 17.40 -11.46
CA ARG A 458 -43.92 17.13 -10.03
C ARG A 458 -42.63 17.19 -9.20
N LEU A 459 -41.51 16.66 -9.70
CA LEU A 459 -40.20 16.81 -9.04
C LEU A 459 -39.73 18.28 -9.01
N TYR A 460 -40.01 19.06 -10.05
CA TYR A 460 -39.73 20.50 -10.08
C TYR A 460 -40.66 21.31 -9.16
N THR A 461 -41.95 20.97 -9.08
CA THR A 461 -42.91 21.70 -8.23
C THR A 461 -42.75 21.41 -6.74
N VAL A 462 -42.30 20.21 -6.35
CA VAL A 462 -41.94 19.90 -4.95
C VAL A 462 -40.70 20.69 -4.50
N ASN A 463 -39.68 20.82 -5.36
CA ASN A 463 -38.50 21.64 -5.04
C ASN A 463 -38.82 23.15 -5.00
N ARG A 464 -39.75 23.64 -5.81
CA ARG A 464 -40.20 25.05 -5.78
C ARG A 464 -40.96 25.44 -4.51
N ARG A 465 -41.64 24.47 -3.87
CA ARG A 465 -42.39 24.71 -2.62
C ARG A 465 -41.56 24.55 -1.35
N GLY A 466 -40.37 23.97 -1.43
CA GLY A 466 -39.44 23.84 -0.29
C GLY A 466 -38.42 24.98 -0.15
N SER A 467 -38.38 25.91 -1.11
CA SER A 467 -37.42 27.03 -1.15
C SER A 467 -38.08 28.42 -1.14
N LEU A 468 -39.29 28.52 -0.58
CA LEU A 468 -39.96 29.80 -0.29
C LEU A 468 -40.07 30.01 1.22
#